data_AF-A0A7J8Y9I2-F1
#
_entry.id   AF-A0A7J8Y9I2-F1
#
_cell.length_a   1.000
_cell.length_b   1.000
_cell.length_c   1.000
_cell.angle_alpha   90.00
_cell.angle_beta   90.00
_cell.angle_gamma   90.00
#
_symmetry.space_group_name_H-M   'P 1'
#
loop_
_entity.id
_entity.type
_entity.pdbx_description
1 polymer ?
#
loop_
_entity_poly.entity_id
_entity_poly.type
_entity_poly.pdbx_seq_one_letter_code
_entity_poly.pdbx_strand_id
1 'polypeptide(L)'
;MSTSPEALCCFCPLPFKQFVEYVVNLKFDEEPNYAKYISLFDGIVGPNPDIRPINTEGALKLIYQVGQKRGRLSTDEEEDEQPKKKVRMGMPAMQWISVYNAHRPMKQRYHYNVSDGRLAQHVEKGNEDGLFISSVASCQNLWAVIMDAGTGFSAQVHQLSPYFLYKILPVIDLMFCCLKEWIMEQWEKNYYISAIAGATDGGSLVVMSKGTSYLQQSYKVSESFPFKWINKKWREGFYVTSMATSGSRWAVVMSRGAGFSDQVVELDFLYPSEGIHRRWDCGYRITATAATWDQAAFILSLPRRRPVDETQETLRTSAFPSTHVKVDM
;
A
#
# COMPACT_ATOMS: atom_id res chain seq x y z
N MET A 1 -19.85 7.80 -36.32
CA MET A 1 -20.79 7.35 -35.28
C MET A 1 -20.64 8.29 -34.09
N SER A 2 -21.43 9.37 -34.02
CA SER A 2 -21.41 10.27 -32.85
C SER A 2 -22.38 9.69 -31.81
N THR A 3 -21.85 9.16 -30.71
CA THR A 3 -22.66 8.88 -29.53
C THR A 3 -23.23 10.19 -29.00
N SER A 4 -24.55 10.25 -28.80
CA SER A 4 -25.21 11.48 -28.37
C SER A 4 -24.97 11.73 -26.87
N PRO A 5 -24.95 12.99 -26.39
CA PRO A 5 -24.84 13.29 -24.96
C PRO A 5 -25.90 12.59 -24.10
N GLU A 6 -27.11 12.37 -24.65
CA GLU A 6 -28.17 11.63 -23.97
C GLU A 6 -27.81 10.15 -23.74
N ALA A 7 -27.12 9.53 -24.71
CA ALA A 7 -26.66 8.15 -24.59
C ALA A 7 -25.52 8.01 -23.57
N LEU A 8 -24.60 8.98 -23.51
CA LEU A 8 -23.46 8.97 -22.59
C LEU A 8 -23.85 9.22 -21.12
N CYS A 9 -24.94 9.93 -20.88
CA CYS A 9 -25.32 10.40 -19.55
C CYS A 9 -26.67 9.86 -19.06
N CYS A 10 -27.22 8.80 -19.67
CA CYS A 10 -28.56 8.29 -19.38
C CYS A 10 -28.82 8.03 -17.89
N PHE A 11 -27.82 7.54 -17.15
CA PHE A 11 -27.87 7.28 -15.70
C PHE A 11 -27.25 8.37 -14.81
N CYS A 12 -26.80 9.49 -15.39
CA CYS A 12 -26.13 10.56 -14.65
C CYS A 12 -27.11 11.67 -14.19
N PRO A 13 -26.83 12.34 -13.05
CA PRO A 13 -27.57 13.52 -12.61
C PRO A 13 -27.54 14.66 -13.65
N LEU A 14 -28.55 15.54 -13.63
CA LEU A 14 -28.74 16.62 -14.60
C LEU A 14 -27.49 17.51 -14.83
N PRO A 15 -26.70 17.89 -13.79
CA PRO A 15 -25.47 18.65 -13.99
C PRO A 15 -24.44 17.99 -14.91
N PHE A 16 -24.33 16.67 -14.88
CA PHE A 16 -23.40 15.93 -15.75
C PHE A 16 -23.86 15.95 -17.21
N LYS A 17 -25.17 15.81 -17.45
CA LYS A 17 -25.77 15.95 -18.79
C LYS A 17 -25.47 17.32 -19.38
N GLN A 18 -25.75 18.37 -18.61
CA GLN A 18 -25.52 19.75 -19.03
C GLN A 18 -24.04 20.03 -19.29
N PHE A 19 -23.14 19.54 -18.44
CA PHE A 19 -21.70 19.69 -18.64
C PHE A 19 -21.23 19.03 -19.94
N VAL A 20 -21.64 17.79 -20.21
CA VAL A 20 -21.25 17.08 -21.44
C VAL A 20 -21.81 17.77 -22.68
N GLU A 21 -23.05 18.25 -22.63
CA GLU A 21 -23.65 19.01 -23.73
C GLU A 21 -22.86 20.30 -24.02
N TYR A 22 -22.41 21.02 -22.99
CA TYR A 22 -21.59 22.21 -23.19
C TYR A 22 -20.19 21.89 -23.73
N VAL A 23 -19.56 20.80 -23.28
CA VAL A 23 -18.21 20.41 -23.68
C VAL A 23 -18.16 19.80 -25.07
N VAL A 24 -19.19 19.06 -25.47
CA VAL A 24 -19.27 18.46 -26.81
C VAL A 24 -19.55 19.53 -27.89
N ASN A 25 -20.27 20.59 -27.53
CA ASN A 25 -20.61 21.68 -28.45
C ASN A 25 -19.58 22.82 -28.49
N LEU A 26 -18.50 22.74 -27.70
CA LEU A 26 -17.42 23.73 -27.70
C LEU A 26 -16.69 23.74 -29.05
N LYS A 27 -16.57 24.91 -29.66
CA LYS A 27 -15.79 25.06 -30.91
C LYS A 27 -14.30 24.96 -30.63
N PHE A 28 -13.53 24.62 -31.67
CA PHE A 28 -12.08 24.40 -31.57
C PHE A 28 -11.32 25.58 -30.96
N ASP A 29 -11.74 26.81 -31.28
CA ASP A 29 -11.14 28.08 -30.85
C ASP A 29 -11.89 28.76 -29.69
N GLU A 30 -12.93 28.13 -29.15
CA GLU A 30 -13.76 28.70 -28.09
C GLU A 30 -13.17 28.33 -26.72
N GLU A 31 -12.92 29.35 -25.88
CA GLU A 31 -12.45 29.14 -24.52
C GLU A 31 -13.57 28.59 -23.62
N PRO A 32 -13.35 27.46 -22.93
CA PRO A 32 -14.36 26.89 -22.04
C PRO A 32 -14.70 27.84 -20.88
N ASN A 33 -15.99 28.03 -20.60
CA ASN A 33 -16.42 28.82 -19.44
C ASN A 33 -16.36 27.96 -18.16
N TYR A 34 -15.18 27.84 -17.60
CA TYR A 34 -14.92 27.02 -16.41
C TYR A 34 -15.77 27.43 -15.20
N ALA A 35 -15.98 28.74 -14.98
CA ALA A 35 -16.80 29.24 -13.88
C ALA A 35 -18.25 28.71 -13.99
N LYS A 36 -18.82 28.75 -15.19
CA LYS A 36 -20.16 28.21 -15.45
C LYS A 36 -20.21 26.70 -15.22
N TYR A 37 -19.19 25.96 -15.64
CA TYR A 37 -19.16 24.50 -15.48
C TYR A 37 -19.05 24.06 -14.02
N ILE A 38 -18.23 24.76 -13.24
CA ILE A 38 -18.09 24.50 -11.81
C ILE A 38 -19.43 24.73 -11.10
N SER A 39 -20.14 25.81 -11.44
CA SER A 39 -21.42 26.14 -10.81
C SER A 39 -22.53 25.10 -11.02
N LEU A 40 -22.45 24.28 -12.07
CA LEU A 40 -23.40 23.19 -12.31
C LEU A 40 -23.37 22.16 -11.17
N PHE A 41 -22.21 21.98 -10.54
CA PHE A 41 -21.98 20.93 -9.54
C PHE A 41 -22.11 21.42 -8.10
N ASP A 42 -22.31 22.72 -7.85
CA ASP A 42 -22.43 23.26 -6.48
C ASP A 42 -23.62 22.67 -5.71
N GLY A 43 -24.68 22.22 -6.40
CA GLY A 43 -25.81 21.52 -5.78
C GLY A 43 -25.53 20.05 -5.42
N ILE A 44 -24.52 19.43 -6.03
CA ILE A 44 -24.12 18.02 -5.79
C ILE A 44 -22.93 17.95 -4.82
N VAL A 45 -22.01 18.89 -4.96
CA VAL A 45 -20.77 18.96 -4.20
C VAL A 45 -21.01 19.97 -3.07
N GLY A 46 -21.24 19.45 -1.87
CA GLY A 46 -21.67 20.24 -0.71
C GLY A 46 -20.93 21.58 -0.50
N PRO A 47 -21.58 22.56 0.17
CA PRO A 47 -21.10 23.94 0.23
C PRO A 47 -19.77 24.10 0.99
N ASN A 48 -19.37 23.11 1.78
CA ASN A 48 -18.14 23.15 2.54
C ASN A 48 -16.98 22.56 1.70
N PRO A 49 -15.98 23.38 1.31
CA PRO A 49 -14.84 22.96 0.51
C PRO A 49 -13.97 21.88 1.20
N ASP A 50 -13.97 21.81 2.54
CA ASP A 50 -13.15 20.88 3.32
C ASP A 50 -13.68 19.43 3.31
N ILE A 51 -14.93 19.23 2.90
CA ILE A 51 -15.58 17.92 2.81
C ILE A 51 -15.63 17.41 1.36
N ARG A 52 -15.12 18.20 0.40
CA ARG A 52 -15.11 17.81 -1.01
C ARG A 52 -14.10 16.67 -1.21
N PRO A 53 -14.44 15.59 -1.92
CA PRO A 53 -13.62 14.38 -1.90
C PRO A 53 -12.17 14.53 -2.38
N ILE A 54 -11.81 15.58 -3.12
CA ILE A 54 -10.44 15.81 -3.62
C ILE A 54 -10.25 17.31 -3.89
N ASN A 55 -9.33 17.98 -3.19
CA ASN A 55 -8.75 19.26 -3.61
C ASN A 55 -7.24 19.08 -3.78
N THR A 56 -6.82 18.70 -4.99
CA THR A 56 -5.41 18.59 -5.33
C THR A 56 -4.95 19.89 -5.99
N GLU A 57 -3.77 20.36 -5.58
CA GLU A 57 -3.11 21.53 -6.15
C GLU A 57 -2.89 21.39 -7.68
N GLY A 58 -2.90 20.16 -8.20
CA GLY A 58 -2.91 19.88 -9.65
C GLY A 58 -4.13 20.42 -10.38
N ALA A 59 -5.32 20.44 -9.76
CA ALA A 59 -6.51 21.08 -10.32
C ALA A 59 -6.37 22.61 -10.36
N LEU A 60 -5.74 23.20 -9.33
CA LEU A 60 -5.43 24.63 -9.28
C LEU A 60 -4.35 25.03 -10.29
N LYS A 61 -3.30 24.22 -10.48
CA LYS A 61 -2.24 24.45 -11.47
C LYS A 61 -2.74 24.32 -12.91
N LEU A 62 -3.71 23.44 -13.17
CA LEU A 62 -4.36 23.33 -14.48
C LEU A 62 -5.16 24.58 -14.83
N ILE A 63 -5.80 25.26 -13.86
CA ILE A 63 -6.48 26.56 -14.08
C ILE A 63 -5.51 27.62 -14.64
N TYR A 64 -4.23 27.57 -14.26
CA TYR A 64 -3.21 28.52 -14.70
C TYR A 64 -2.38 28.06 -15.92
N GLN A 65 -2.61 26.86 -16.48
CA GLN A 65 -1.75 26.28 -17.53
C GLN A 65 -2.50 25.68 -18.75
N VAL A 66 -3.78 25.98 -18.97
CA VAL A 66 -4.49 25.48 -20.15
C VAL A 66 -4.02 26.20 -21.43
N GLY A 67 -2.98 25.65 -22.07
CA GLY A 67 -2.53 26.10 -23.40
C GLY A 67 -1.71 25.09 -24.18
N GLN A 68 -1.30 23.97 -23.59
CA GLN A 68 -0.42 23.05 -24.30
C GLN A 68 -0.82 21.59 -24.14
N LYS A 69 -1.06 20.99 -25.33
CA LYS A 69 -1.01 19.56 -25.67
C LYS A 69 -2.33 18.79 -25.61
N ARG A 70 -3.08 18.93 -26.71
CA ARG A 70 -3.92 17.87 -27.27
C ARG A 70 -3.05 16.69 -27.74
N GLY A 71 -3.48 15.48 -27.43
CA GLY A 71 -2.93 14.23 -27.99
C GLY A 71 -3.86 13.05 -27.67
N ARG A 72 -4.66 12.64 -28.66
CA ARG A 72 -5.65 11.55 -28.67
C ARG A 72 -5.05 10.19 -28.29
N LEU A 73 -5.78 9.39 -27.51
CA LEU A 73 -5.71 7.92 -27.57
C LEU A 73 -7.10 7.30 -27.31
N SER A 74 -7.50 6.44 -28.25
CA SER A 74 -8.71 5.64 -28.33
C SER A 74 -9.00 4.81 -27.06
N THR A 75 -10.28 4.51 -26.88
CA THR A 75 -10.87 3.69 -25.82
C THR A 75 -11.66 2.59 -26.52
N ASP A 76 -11.40 1.34 -26.16
CA ASP A 76 -12.40 0.27 -26.20
C ASP A 76 -12.56 -0.19 -24.74
N GLU A 77 -13.81 -0.38 -24.36
CA GLU A 77 -14.32 -0.62 -23.02
C GLU A 77 -14.40 -2.14 -22.74
N GLU A 78 -14.27 -2.56 -21.48
CA GLU A 78 -15.18 -3.54 -20.87
C GLU A 78 -15.08 -3.49 -19.33
N GLU A 79 -16.18 -3.85 -18.66
CA GLU A 79 -16.76 -3.23 -17.47
C GLU A 79 -16.26 -3.71 -16.07
N ASP A 80 -16.63 -2.92 -15.06
CA ASP A 80 -16.64 -3.19 -13.60
C ASP A 80 -15.31 -3.22 -12.80
N GLU A 81 -14.70 -2.04 -12.58
CA GLU A 81 -13.88 -1.72 -11.39
C GLU A 81 -13.64 -0.19 -11.30
N GLN A 82 -13.35 0.36 -10.12
CA GLN A 82 -13.01 1.78 -9.89
C GLN A 82 -12.02 2.34 -10.96
N PRO A 83 -12.06 3.64 -11.32
CA PRO A 83 -11.44 4.15 -12.54
C PRO A 83 -9.92 3.92 -12.57
N LYS A 84 -9.48 2.91 -13.33
CA LYS A 84 -8.08 2.66 -13.69
C LYS A 84 -7.65 3.73 -14.69
N LYS A 85 -7.09 4.85 -14.22
CA LYS A 85 -6.46 5.85 -15.11
C LYS A 85 -5.27 5.19 -15.83
N LYS A 86 -5.21 5.39 -17.16
CA LYS A 86 -4.26 4.76 -18.08
C LYS A 86 -2.82 4.81 -17.54
N VAL A 87 -2.18 3.64 -17.52
CA VAL A 87 -0.77 3.42 -17.17
C VAL A 87 0.12 4.33 -18.03
N ARG A 88 1.05 5.01 -17.37
CA ARG A 88 2.03 5.89 -18.01
C ARG A 88 2.99 5.07 -18.89
N MET A 89 3.18 5.46 -20.15
CA MET A 89 4.29 4.94 -20.97
C MET A 89 5.62 5.52 -20.46
N GLY A 90 6.42 4.66 -19.84
CA GLY A 90 7.76 4.90 -19.30
C GLY A 90 8.19 3.71 -18.44
N MET A 91 9.49 3.48 -18.24
CA MET A 91 9.93 2.39 -17.36
C MET A 91 9.52 2.71 -15.91
N PRO A 92 8.88 1.77 -15.18
CA PRO A 92 8.59 1.96 -13.76
C PRO A 92 9.87 2.22 -12.97
N ALA A 93 9.85 3.21 -12.08
CA ALA A 93 10.98 3.46 -11.19
C ALA A 93 10.99 2.39 -10.09
N MET A 94 11.89 1.41 -10.21
CA MET A 94 12.17 0.46 -9.14
C MET A 94 13.07 1.12 -8.10
N GLN A 95 12.46 1.70 -7.07
CA GLN A 95 13.19 2.33 -5.97
C GLN A 95 12.82 1.66 -4.65
N TRP A 96 13.84 1.45 -3.82
CA TRP A 96 13.65 1.16 -2.42
C TRP A 96 13.05 2.38 -1.73
N ILE A 97 12.07 2.13 -0.88
CA ILE A 97 11.52 3.12 0.04
C ILE A 97 11.78 2.59 1.44
N SER A 98 12.70 3.24 2.14
CA SER A 98 13.06 2.86 3.51
C SER A 98 12.47 3.87 4.48
N VAL A 99 11.84 3.35 5.54
CA VAL A 99 11.27 4.13 6.62
C VAL A 99 12.12 3.91 7.85
N TYR A 100 12.70 4.97 8.39
CA TYR A 100 13.55 4.94 9.57
C TYR A 100 12.81 5.60 10.73
N ASN A 101 12.83 4.95 11.88
CA ASN A 101 12.35 5.53 13.13
C ASN A 101 13.56 5.77 14.02
N ALA A 102 13.63 6.93 14.66
CA ALA A 102 14.56 7.12 15.75
C ALA A 102 14.22 6.15 16.89
N HIS A 103 15.26 5.56 17.44
CA HIS A 103 15.14 4.62 18.53
C HIS A 103 16.38 4.71 19.41
N ARG A 104 16.23 4.32 20.69
CA ARG A 104 17.37 4.06 21.58
C ARG A 104 18.32 3.04 20.94
N PRO A 105 19.64 3.16 21.15
CA PRO A 105 20.62 2.23 20.60
C PRO A 105 20.24 0.77 20.87
N MET A 106 20.22 -0.04 19.82
CA MET A 106 19.92 -1.46 19.88
C MET A 106 20.73 -2.22 18.83
N LYS A 107 20.97 -3.51 19.08
CA LYS A 107 21.60 -4.37 18.07
C LYS A 107 20.64 -4.59 16.91
N GLN A 108 21.11 -4.32 15.69
CA GLN A 108 20.39 -4.54 14.45
C GLN A 108 21.31 -5.24 13.44
N ARG A 109 20.72 -6.10 12.61
CA ARG A 109 21.39 -6.78 11.50
C ARG A 109 20.48 -6.75 10.29
N TYR A 110 21.05 -6.53 9.12
CA TYR A 110 20.32 -6.62 7.86
C TYR A 110 21.04 -7.54 6.89
N HIS A 111 20.25 -8.22 6.07
CA HIS A 111 20.72 -8.97 4.92
C HIS A 111 19.86 -8.59 3.73
N TYR A 112 20.48 -8.32 2.59
CA TYR A 112 19.81 -8.00 1.33
C TYR A 112 20.41 -8.83 0.21
N ASN A 113 19.70 -8.93 -0.91
CA ASN A 113 20.06 -9.83 -2.01
C ASN A 113 20.16 -11.31 -1.57
N VAL A 114 19.32 -11.72 -0.63
CA VAL A 114 19.30 -13.08 -0.09
C VAL A 114 18.43 -13.96 -0.97
N SER A 115 18.95 -15.09 -1.42
CA SER A 115 18.18 -16.12 -2.12
C SER A 115 17.47 -17.06 -1.13
N ASP A 116 16.43 -17.75 -1.59
CA ASP A 116 15.63 -18.68 -0.78
C ASP A 116 16.48 -19.66 0.04
N GLY A 117 17.45 -20.31 -0.60
CA GLY A 117 18.31 -21.32 0.03
C GLY A 117 19.26 -20.78 1.11
N ARG A 118 19.47 -19.46 1.19
CA ARG A 118 20.32 -18.83 2.21
C ARG A 118 19.53 -18.14 3.32
N LEU A 119 18.22 -17.96 3.13
CA LEU A 119 17.37 -17.25 4.09
C LEU A 119 17.41 -17.92 5.47
N ALA A 120 17.20 -19.24 5.53
CA ALA A 120 17.18 -19.99 6.79
C ALA A 120 18.47 -19.81 7.60
N GLN A 121 19.63 -19.89 6.93
CA GLN A 121 20.94 -19.72 7.57
C GLN A 121 21.10 -18.32 8.20
N HIS A 122 20.63 -17.27 7.51
CA HIS A 122 20.69 -15.90 8.03
C HIS A 122 19.77 -15.72 9.24
N VAL A 123 18.58 -16.33 9.21
CA VAL A 123 17.60 -16.27 10.31
C VAL A 123 18.09 -17.05 11.53
N GLU A 124 18.64 -18.25 11.35
CA GLU A 124 19.20 -19.05 12.44
C GLU A 124 20.33 -18.30 13.15
N LYS A 125 21.29 -17.76 12.39
CA LYS A 125 22.37 -16.95 12.96
C LYS A 125 21.86 -15.68 13.65
N GLY A 126 20.78 -15.06 13.14
CA GLY A 126 20.11 -13.94 13.82
C GLY A 126 19.52 -14.35 15.16
N ASN A 127 18.82 -15.47 15.20
CA ASN A 127 18.19 -16.01 16.41
C ASN A 127 19.22 -16.40 17.48
N GLU A 128 20.37 -16.97 17.09
CA GLU A 128 21.49 -17.27 18.00
C GLU A 128 22.02 -16.02 18.70
N ASP A 129 22.00 -14.88 18.01
CA ASP A 129 22.40 -13.57 18.54
C ASP A 129 21.26 -12.83 19.25
N GLY A 130 20.08 -13.45 19.39
CA GLY A 130 18.89 -12.85 20.00
C GLY A 130 18.23 -11.77 19.16
N LEU A 131 18.44 -11.78 17.83
CA LEU A 131 17.84 -10.85 16.89
C LEU A 131 16.67 -11.51 16.17
N PHE A 132 15.51 -10.86 16.18
CA PHE A 132 14.32 -11.35 15.48
C PHE A 132 14.02 -10.47 14.27
N ILE A 133 13.42 -11.06 13.23
CA ILE A 133 13.01 -10.33 12.03
C ILE A 133 11.92 -9.32 12.39
N SER A 134 12.18 -8.05 12.11
CA SER A 134 11.22 -6.95 12.29
C SER A 134 10.59 -6.51 10.98
N SER A 135 11.32 -6.60 9.86
CA SER A 135 10.82 -6.21 8.54
C SER A 135 11.39 -7.10 7.44
N VAL A 136 10.56 -7.39 6.44
CA VAL A 136 10.96 -8.10 5.22
C VAL A 136 10.46 -7.36 3.99
N ALA A 137 11.23 -7.41 2.93
CA ALA A 137 10.87 -6.90 1.62
C ALA A 137 11.50 -7.79 0.54
N SER A 138 10.99 -7.70 -0.70
CA SER A 138 11.56 -8.40 -1.85
C SER A 138 11.74 -7.44 -3.02
N CYS A 139 12.81 -7.64 -3.77
CA CYS A 139 13.05 -6.97 -5.04
C CYS A 139 13.78 -7.95 -5.96
N GLN A 140 13.32 -8.09 -7.21
CA GLN A 140 13.93 -9.01 -8.20
C GLN A 140 14.09 -10.45 -7.67
N ASN A 141 13.08 -10.96 -6.94
CA ASN A 141 13.05 -12.29 -6.32
C ASN A 141 14.18 -12.55 -5.30
N LEU A 142 14.75 -11.48 -4.76
CA LEU A 142 15.70 -11.55 -3.66
C LEU A 142 15.09 -10.89 -2.42
N TRP A 143 15.38 -11.47 -1.26
CA TRP A 143 14.87 -11.00 0.01
C TRP A 143 15.81 -9.96 0.63
N ALA A 144 15.19 -8.95 1.24
CA ALA A 144 15.81 -8.07 2.20
C ALA A 144 15.13 -8.29 3.55
N VAL A 145 15.95 -8.57 4.57
CA VAL A 145 15.50 -8.91 5.93
C VAL A 145 16.23 -8.01 6.90
N ILE A 146 15.47 -7.38 7.78
CA ILE A 146 15.99 -6.58 8.89
C ILE A 146 15.61 -7.31 10.19
N MET A 147 16.60 -7.48 11.06
CA MET A 147 16.48 -8.14 12.35
C MET A 147 16.99 -7.22 13.45
N ASP A 148 16.31 -7.15 14.58
CA ASP A 148 16.74 -6.34 15.71
C ASP A 148 16.36 -6.96 17.06
N ALA A 149 17.04 -6.50 18.11
CA ALA A 149 16.80 -6.91 19.49
C ALA A 149 15.62 -6.17 20.15
N GLY A 150 15.04 -5.15 19.49
CA GLY A 150 14.00 -4.28 20.04
C GLY A 150 12.57 -4.76 19.81
N THR A 151 12.38 -5.83 19.03
CA THR A 151 11.06 -6.36 18.67
C THR A 151 10.17 -6.77 19.85
N GLY A 152 10.78 -7.21 20.97
CA GLY A 152 10.06 -7.79 22.11
C GLY A 152 9.48 -9.18 21.83
N PHE A 153 9.86 -9.82 20.72
CA PHE A 153 9.39 -11.17 20.40
C PHE A 153 10.10 -12.23 21.24
N SER A 154 9.41 -13.33 21.53
CA SER A 154 9.96 -14.45 22.31
C SER A 154 10.28 -15.69 21.47
N ALA A 155 9.61 -15.84 20.33
CA ALA A 155 9.89 -16.89 19.34
C ALA A 155 9.39 -16.44 17.97
N GLN A 156 10.01 -16.95 16.92
CA GLN A 156 9.66 -16.62 15.55
C GLN A 156 9.76 -17.84 14.64
N VAL A 157 8.81 -17.95 13.72
CA VAL A 157 8.78 -18.97 12.66
C VAL A 157 8.59 -18.27 11.32
N HIS A 158 9.12 -18.86 10.26
CA HIS A 158 8.98 -18.32 8.91
C HIS A 158 8.67 -19.45 7.94
N GLN A 159 7.91 -19.13 6.89
CA GLN A 159 7.58 -20.05 5.82
C GLN A 159 7.76 -19.35 4.48
N LEU A 160 8.57 -19.96 3.62
CA LEU A 160 8.64 -19.64 2.21
C LEU A 160 7.60 -20.47 1.46
N SER A 161 6.90 -19.82 0.53
CA SER A 161 6.00 -20.48 -0.40
C SER A 161 6.28 -19.98 -1.82
N PRO A 162 6.30 -20.86 -2.83
CA PRO A 162 6.43 -20.45 -4.22
C PRO A 162 5.15 -19.77 -4.76
N TYR A 163 4.08 -19.69 -3.96
CA TYR A 163 2.82 -19.07 -4.33
C TYR A 163 2.40 -17.99 -3.32
N PHE A 164 1.83 -16.90 -3.83
CA PHE A 164 1.48 -15.73 -3.02
C PHE A 164 0.16 -15.94 -2.27
N LEU A 165 0.26 -16.47 -1.04
CA LEU A 165 -0.82 -16.67 -0.05
C LEU A 165 -2.10 -17.41 -0.51
N TYR A 166 -2.20 -17.82 -1.79
CA TYR A 166 -3.40 -18.40 -2.38
C TYR A 166 -3.07 -19.48 -3.40
N LYS A 167 -3.90 -20.52 -3.44
CA LYS A 167 -3.85 -21.63 -4.39
C LYS A 167 -5.18 -21.66 -5.16
N ILE A 168 -5.14 -21.53 -6.48
CA ILE A 168 -6.15 -22.14 -7.36
C ILE A 168 -5.39 -23.13 -8.21
N LEU A 169 -5.50 -24.41 -7.88
CA LEU A 169 -5.27 -25.47 -8.85
C LEU A 169 -6.43 -26.45 -8.69
N PRO A 170 -7.36 -26.51 -9.66
CA PRO A 170 -8.39 -27.52 -9.69
C PRO A 170 -7.83 -28.75 -10.38
N VAL A 171 -6.79 -29.41 -9.85
CA VAL A 171 -6.42 -30.77 -10.26
C VAL A 171 -5.37 -31.38 -9.32
N ILE A 172 -5.76 -32.53 -8.76
CA ILE A 172 -4.96 -33.67 -8.31
C ILE A 172 -4.25 -33.53 -6.94
N ASP A 173 -4.64 -34.48 -6.08
CA ASP A 173 -4.01 -34.91 -4.84
C ASP A 173 -2.49 -35.09 -4.95
N LEU A 174 -1.75 -34.04 -4.60
CA LEU A 174 -0.40 -34.19 -4.08
C LEU A 174 -0.16 -33.14 -3.00
N MET A 175 0.38 -33.63 -1.89
CA MET A 175 0.61 -32.99 -0.59
C MET A 175 1.34 -31.64 -0.67
N PHE A 176 0.61 -30.60 -1.05
CA PHE A 176 1.00 -29.21 -0.87
C PHE A 176 0.19 -28.65 0.30
N CYS A 177 0.79 -28.66 1.49
CA CYS A 177 0.31 -27.93 2.66
C CYS A 177 0.06 -26.49 2.21
N CYS A 178 -1.20 -26.04 2.24
CA CYS A 178 -1.51 -24.69 1.81
C CYS A 178 -0.89 -23.72 2.83
N LEU A 179 -0.22 -22.66 2.38
CA LEU A 179 0.32 -21.63 3.28
C LEU A 179 -0.76 -21.08 4.25
N LYS A 180 -2.03 -21.10 3.80
CA LYS A 180 -3.20 -20.83 4.63
C LYS A 180 -3.36 -21.80 5.81
N GLU A 181 -3.20 -23.11 5.59
CA GLU A 181 -3.27 -24.13 6.66
C GLU A 181 -2.14 -23.91 7.66
N TRP A 182 -0.92 -23.68 7.18
CA TRP A 182 0.21 -23.36 8.04
C TRP A 182 -0.05 -22.10 8.89
N ILE A 183 -0.58 -21.01 8.30
CA ILE A 183 -0.93 -19.80 9.06
C ILE A 183 -1.99 -20.12 10.14
N MET A 184 -3.01 -20.92 9.83
CA MET A 184 -4.04 -21.30 10.80
C MET A 184 -3.46 -22.12 11.95
N GLU A 185 -2.62 -23.12 11.67
CA GLU A 185 -1.92 -23.90 12.70
C GLU A 185 -1.03 -23.02 13.58
N GLN A 186 -0.35 -22.04 13.00
CA GLN A 186 0.49 -21.11 13.76
C GLN A 186 -0.34 -20.16 14.63
N TRP A 187 -1.50 -19.69 14.15
CA TRP A 187 -2.44 -18.92 14.97
C TRP A 187 -2.94 -19.70 16.19
N GLU A 188 -3.25 -20.99 16.05
CA GLU A 188 -3.62 -21.85 17.18
C GLU A 188 -2.50 -21.98 18.22
N LYS A 189 -1.24 -21.87 17.77
CA LYS A 189 -0.05 -21.88 18.61
C LYS A 189 0.30 -20.50 19.18
N ASN A 190 -0.53 -19.47 19.00
CA ASN A 190 -0.32 -18.07 19.40
C ASN A 190 0.84 -17.36 18.69
N TYR A 191 1.22 -17.81 17.48
CA TYR A 191 2.06 -17.02 16.59
C TYR A 191 1.17 -16.10 15.77
N TYR A 192 1.58 -14.86 15.56
CA TYR A 192 0.86 -13.92 14.69
C TYR A 192 1.79 -13.40 13.61
N ILE A 193 1.25 -13.13 12.40
CA ILE A 193 2.03 -12.55 11.30
C ILE A 193 2.59 -11.21 11.75
N SER A 194 3.92 -11.11 11.78
CA SER A 194 4.66 -9.92 12.17
C SER A 194 5.26 -9.21 10.96
N ALA A 195 5.64 -9.95 9.92
CA ALA A 195 6.15 -9.39 8.68
C ALA A 195 5.79 -10.28 7.49
N ILE A 196 5.53 -9.67 6.34
CA ILE A 196 5.22 -10.38 5.10
C ILE A 196 5.86 -9.68 3.90
N ALA A 197 6.36 -10.44 2.94
CA ALA A 197 6.81 -9.93 1.65
C ALA A 197 6.40 -10.90 0.54
N GLY A 198 6.12 -10.35 -0.65
CA GLY A 198 5.91 -11.12 -1.86
C GLY A 198 7.03 -10.87 -2.86
N ALA A 199 7.46 -11.92 -3.55
CA ALA A 199 8.43 -11.85 -4.64
C ALA A 199 7.72 -11.55 -5.98
N THR A 200 8.50 -11.19 -7.00
CA THR A 200 7.94 -10.82 -8.32
C THR A 200 7.47 -12.04 -9.11
N ASP A 201 8.07 -13.20 -8.86
CA ASP A 201 7.72 -14.50 -9.45
C ASP A 201 6.46 -15.16 -8.88
N GLY A 202 5.81 -14.54 -7.90
CA GLY A 202 4.67 -15.13 -7.22
C GLY A 202 5.01 -15.76 -5.86
N GLY A 203 6.28 -15.80 -5.46
CA GLY A 203 6.68 -16.28 -4.15
C GLY A 203 6.19 -15.40 -2.99
N SER A 204 6.13 -15.97 -1.78
CA SER A 204 5.89 -15.21 -0.56
C SER A 204 6.71 -15.71 0.61
N LEU A 205 7.13 -14.77 1.45
CA LEU A 205 7.74 -15.00 2.74
C LEU A 205 6.81 -14.48 3.82
N VAL A 206 6.36 -15.39 4.69
CA VAL A 206 5.55 -15.05 5.85
C VAL A 206 6.36 -15.31 7.10
N VAL A 207 6.46 -14.31 7.97
CA VAL A 207 7.10 -14.40 9.28
C VAL A 207 6.03 -14.24 10.35
N MET A 208 5.96 -15.19 11.28
CA MET A 208 5.04 -15.15 12.41
C MET A 208 5.80 -15.21 13.73
N SER A 209 5.40 -14.37 14.69
CA SER A 209 6.12 -14.18 15.95
C SER A 209 5.21 -14.34 17.17
N LYS A 210 5.80 -14.78 18.28
CA LYS A 210 5.22 -14.80 19.63
C LYS A 210 5.70 -13.61 20.45
N GLY A 211 4.93 -13.23 21.46
CA GLY A 211 5.21 -12.07 22.30
C GLY A 211 4.70 -10.75 21.71
N THR A 212 3.88 -10.80 20.65
CA THR A 212 3.19 -9.62 20.15
C THR A 212 2.05 -9.22 21.09
N SER A 213 1.60 -7.96 21.01
CA SER A 213 0.41 -7.49 21.73
C SER A 213 -0.91 -7.83 20.99
N TYR A 214 -0.84 -8.64 19.93
CA TYR A 214 -1.99 -8.95 19.10
C TYR A 214 -2.90 -9.98 19.76
N LEU A 215 -4.20 -9.74 19.67
CA LEU A 215 -5.23 -10.62 20.24
C LEU A 215 -5.90 -11.48 19.16
N GLN A 216 -6.21 -10.85 18.04
CA GLN A 216 -6.87 -11.47 16.89
C GLN A 216 -6.26 -10.91 15.61
N GLN A 217 -6.15 -11.74 14.59
CA GLN A 217 -5.59 -11.35 13.31
C GLN A 217 -6.47 -11.86 12.16
N SER A 218 -6.53 -11.10 11.08
CA SER A 218 -7.17 -11.49 9.84
C SER A 218 -6.36 -10.95 8.68
N TYR A 219 -6.29 -11.69 7.58
CA TYR A 219 -5.66 -11.21 6.35
C TYR A 219 -6.59 -11.35 5.16
N LYS A 220 -6.37 -10.53 4.14
CA LYS A 220 -7.08 -10.61 2.86
C LYS A 220 -6.09 -10.49 1.72
N VAL A 221 -6.27 -11.35 0.72
CA VAL A 221 -5.59 -11.27 -0.57
C VAL A 221 -6.60 -10.80 -1.62
N SER A 222 -6.17 -9.89 -2.49
CA SER A 222 -7.01 -9.27 -3.51
C SER A 222 -6.17 -8.82 -4.69
N GLU A 223 -6.73 -8.81 -5.90
CA GLU A 223 -6.03 -8.29 -7.09
C GLU A 223 -6.05 -6.75 -7.16
N SER A 224 -6.93 -6.13 -6.40
CA SER A 224 -7.01 -4.68 -6.19
C SER A 224 -6.88 -4.33 -4.71
N PHE A 225 -6.40 -3.11 -4.40
CA PHE A 225 -6.21 -2.68 -3.01
C PHE A 225 -7.55 -2.73 -2.24
N PRO A 226 -7.66 -3.52 -1.15
CA PRO A 226 -8.96 -3.90 -0.57
C PRO A 226 -9.55 -2.84 0.39
N PHE A 227 -9.69 -1.58 -0.05
CA PHE A 227 -10.11 -0.45 0.79
C PHE A 227 -11.46 -0.68 1.51
N LYS A 228 -12.47 -1.22 0.81
CA LYS A 228 -13.79 -1.52 1.40
C LYS A 228 -13.68 -2.50 2.57
N TRP A 229 -12.79 -3.49 2.47
CA TRP A 229 -12.57 -4.48 3.54
C TRP A 229 -11.81 -3.88 4.71
N ILE A 230 -10.78 -3.06 4.45
CA ILE A 230 -10.03 -2.34 5.48
C ILE A 230 -10.97 -1.43 6.29
N ASN A 231 -11.82 -0.64 5.64
CA ASN A 231 -12.80 0.22 6.32
C ASN A 231 -13.80 -0.55 7.18
N LYS A 232 -14.23 -1.73 6.71
CA LYS A 232 -15.07 -2.61 7.52
C LYS A 232 -14.31 -3.08 8.77
N LYS A 233 -13.06 -3.50 8.62
CA LYS A 233 -12.21 -4.01 9.70
C LYS A 233 -11.78 -2.94 10.71
N TRP A 234 -11.53 -1.70 10.28
CA TRP A 234 -11.31 -0.57 11.19
C TRP A 234 -12.50 -0.36 12.13
N ARG A 235 -13.74 -0.45 11.64
CA ARG A 235 -14.95 -0.38 12.48
C ARG A 235 -15.09 -1.54 13.46
N GLU A 236 -14.49 -2.69 13.16
CA GLU A 236 -14.42 -3.86 14.04
C GLU A 236 -13.26 -3.77 15.06
N GLY A 237 -12.46 -2.70 15.02
CA GLY A 237 -11.32 -2.47 15.91
C GLY A 237 -10.02 -3.18 15.51
N PHE A 238 -9.95 -3.66 14.25
CA PHE A 238 -8.72 -4.17 13.66
C PHE A 238 -7.96 -3.04 12.98
N TYR A 239 -6.63 -3.09 13.04
CA TYR A 239 -5.75 -2.12 12.40
C TYR A 239 -4.78 -2.85 11.47
N VAL A 240 -4.39 -2.25 10.35
CA VAL A 240 -3.41 -2.81 9.43
C VAL A 240 -2.05 -2.86 10.12
N THR A 241 -1.41 -4.03 10.12
CA THR A 241 -0.12 -4.25 10.79
C THR A 241 0.98 -4.66 9.83
N SER A 242 0.64 -5.31 8.70
CA SER A 242 1.61 -5.63 7.66
C SER A 242 0.90 -5.68 6.31
N MET A 243 1.62 -5.32 5.25
CA MET A 243 1.16 -5.43 3.87
C MET A 243 2.26 -6.02 3.01
N ALA A 244 1.87 -6.73 1.96
CA ALA A 244 2.77 -7.24 0.94
C ALA A 244 2.08 -7.24 -0.41
N THR A 245 2.88 -7.27 -1.46
CA THR A 245 2.43 -7.34 -2.84
C THR A 245 3.22 -8.39 -3.60
N SER A 246 2.60 -8.99 -4.61
CA SER A 246 3.25 -9.89 -5.56
C SER A 246 2.58 -9.72 -6.91
N GLY A 247 3.30 -9.18 -7.89
CA GLY A 247 2.70 -8.73 -9.14
C GLY A 247 1.65 -7.65 -8.88
N SER A 248 0.40 -7.87 -9.30
CA SER A 248 -0.74 -6.99 -9.04
C SER A 248 -1.48 -7.31 -7.73
N ARG A 249 -1.19 -8.44 -7.09
CA ARG A 249 -1.94 -8.89 -5.90
C ARG A 249 -1.45 -8.19 -4.65
N TRP A 250 -2.41 -7.81 -3.81
CA TRP A 250 -2.22 -7.22 -2.51
C TRP A 250 -2.57 -8.22 -1.42
N ALA A 251 -1.71 -8.32 -0.41
CA ALA A 251 -1.98 -8.99 0.85
C ALA A 251 -1.98 -7.96 1.97
N VAL A 252 -3.09 -7.86 2.68
CA VAL A 252 -3.24 -6.94 3.82
C VAL A 252 -3.54 -7.75 5.07
N VAL A 253 -2.70 -7.57 6.09
CA VAL A 253 -2.85 -8.20 7.41
C VAL A 253 -3.33 -7.14 8.39
N MET A 254 -4.40 -7.45 9.12
CA MET A 254 -4.95 -6.58 10.15
C MET A 254 -5.02 -7.32 11.49
N SER A 255 -4.55 -6.68 12.54
CA SER A 255 -4.54 -7.22 13.91
C SER A 255 -5.33 -6.33 14.87
N ARG A 256 -6.00 -6.94 15.83
CA ARG A 256 -6.60 -6.29 17.00
C ARG A 256 -5.58 -6.28 18.14
N GLY A 257 -5.50 -5.18 18.89
CA GLY A 257 -4.50 -5.02 19.95
C GLY A 257 -3.15 -4.45 19.48
N ALA A 258 -3.08 -3.92 18.25
CA ALA A 258 -1.86 -3.34 17.69
C ALA A 258 -1.41 -2.02 18.35
N GLY A 259 -2.16 -1.48 19.32
CA GLY A 259 -1.78 -0.27 20.04
C GLY A 259 -2.04 1.04 19.30
N PHE A 260 -2.83 1.01 18.21
CA PHE A 260 -3.22 2.21 17.47
C PHE A 260 -4.60 2.74 17.90
N SER A 261 -4.77 4.05 17.80
CA SER A 261 -6.04 4.74 18.05
C SER A 261 -6.77 5.01 16.74
N ASP A 262 -6.03 5.49 15.74
CA ASP A 262 -6.54 5.80 14.41
C ASP A 262 -5.54 5.40 13.32
N GLN A 263 -6.05 5.18 12.11
CA GLN A 263 -5.28 4.80 10.94
C GLN A 263 -5.85 5.40 9.67
N VAL A 264 -4.95 5.80 8.77
CA VAL A 264 -5.26 6.31 7.44
C VAL A 264 -4.40 5.61 6.40
N VAL A 265 -4.89 5.58 5.16
CA VAL A 265 -4.15 5.08 4.02
C VAL A 265 -3.92 6.19 3.01
N GLU A 266 -2.69 6.32 2.55
CA GLU A 266 -2.31 7.13 1.40
C GLU A 266 -1.93 6.15 0.27
N LEU A 267 -2.79 6.04 -0.74
CA LEU A 267 -2.59 5.22 -1.93
C LEU A 267 -2.43 6.13 -3.13
N ASP A 268 -1.29 6.04 -3.80
CA ASP A 268 -0.95 6.91 -4.93
C ASP A 268 -0.13 6.15 -5.98
N PHE A 269 -0.18 6.60 -7.22
CA PHE A 269 0.65 6.12 -8.33
C PHE A 269 2.10 6.62 -8.24
N LEU A 270 2.32 7.66 -7.45
CA LEU A 270 3.63 8.20 -7.12
C LEU A 270 3.88 8.08 -5.62
N TYR A 271 5.12 8.28 -5.21
CA TYR A 271 5.43 8.43 -3.79
C TYR A 271 4.74 9.68 -3.21
N PRO A 272 3.82 9.55 -2.25
CA PRO A 272 2.98 10.65 -1.78
C PRO A 272 3.69 11.47 -0.69
N SER A 273 4.78 12.16 -1.04
CA SER A 273 5.60 12.90 -0.06
C SER A 273 4.80 13.94 0.70
N GLU A 274 3.99 14.76 0.02
CA GLU A 274 3.20 15.82 0.67
C GLU A 274 2.15 15.25 1.62
N GLY A 275 1.47 14.18 1.22
CA GLY A 275 0.50 13.48 2.06
C GLY A 275 1.15 12.95 3.33
N ILE A 276 2.31 12.30 3.20
CA ILE A 276 3.07 11.77 4.33
C ILE A 276 3.47 12.88 5.31
N HIS A 277 4.05 13.99 4.84
CA HIS A 277 4.49 15.09 5.71
C HIS A 277 3.30 15.73 6.44
N ARG A 278 2.20 15.99 5.74
CA ARG A 278 0.98 16.52 6.36
C ARG A 278 0.44 15.60 7.47
N ARG A 279 0.51 14.29 7.27
CA ARG A 279 0.09 13.30 8.27
C ARG A 279 1.06 13.22 9.45
N TRP A 280 2.37 13.39 9.20
CA TRP A 280 3.38 13.49 10.26
C TRP A 280 3.14 14.69 11.17
N ASP A 281 2.76 15.84 10.61
CA ASP A 281 2.39 17.05 11.36
C ASP A 281 1.16 16.82 12.26
N CYS A 282 0.24 15.96 11.82
CA CYS A 282 -0.91 15.52 12.61
C CYS A 282 -0.59 14.38 13.60
N GLY A 283 0.68 13.98 13.75
CA GLY A 283 1.11 12.95 14.70
C GLY A 283 0.95 11.49 14.24
N TYR A 284 0.54 11.25 12.98
CA TYR A 284 0.54 9.90 12.42
C TYR A 284 1.97 9.47 12.07
N ARG A 285 2.24 8.17 12.04
CA ARG A 285 3.52 7.60 11.58
C ARG A 285 3.27 6.44 10.64
N ILE A 286 4.12 6.28 9.63
CA ILE A 286 4.07 5.16 8.70
C ILE A 286 4.35 3.88 9.47
N THR A 287 3.44 2.91 9.38
CA THR A 287 3.54 1.62 10.09
C THR A 287 3.52 0.42 9.17
N ALA A 288 2.98 0.55 7.96
CA ALA A 288 3.02 -0.50 6.96
C ALA A 288 3.09 0.12 5.57
N THR A 289 3.86 -0.49 4.69
CA THR A 289 4.04 -0.04 3.31
C THR A 289 4.06 -1.24 2.39
N ALA A 290 3.42 -1.12 1.24
CA ALA A 290 3.55 -2.07 0.15
C ALA A 290 3.34 -1.36 -1.18
N ALA A 291 3.98 -1.85 -2.23
CA ALA A 291 3.90 -1.25 -3.54
C ALA A 291 3.80 -2.31 -4.64
N THR A 292 2.90 -2.07 -5.59
CA THR A 292 2.92 -2.72 -6.89
C THR A 292 3.76 -1.87 -7.85
N TRP A 293 3.87 -2.31 -9.10
CA TRP A 293 4.57 -1.56 -10.15
C TRP A 293 3.93 -0.20 -10.46
N ASP A 294 2.65 -0.07 -10.18
CA ASP A 294 1.83 1.10 -10.53
C ASP A 294 1.40 1.92 -9.31
N GLN A 295 1.37 1.36 -8.10
CA GLN A 295 0.82 2.00 -6.92
C GLN A 295 1.69 1.76 -5.69
N ALA A 296 1.79 2.77 -4.84
CA ALA A 296 2.38 2.66 -3.50
C ALA A 296 1.31 2.96 -2.45
N ALA A 297 1.17 2.07 -1.47
CA ALA A 297 0.25 2.21 -0.35
C ALA A 297 1.04 2.43 0.94
N PHE A 298 0.73 3.50 1.66
CA PHE A 298 1.27 3.82 2.97
C PHE A 298 0.13 3.81 3.98
N ILE A 299 0.24 2.96 5.00
CA ILE A 299 -0.60 3.05 6.19
C ILE A 299 0.11 3.94 7.19
N LEU A 300 -0.59 4.99 7.63
CA LEU A 300 -0.13 5.84 8.71
C LEU A 300 -1.04 5.68 9.91
N SER A 301 -0.45 5.44 11.07
CA SER A 301 -1.16 5.14 12.31
C SER A 301 -0.84 6.15 13.40
N LEU A 302 -1.84 6.46 14.23
CA LEU A 302 -1.66 7.25 15.43
C LEU A 302 -1.55 6.32 16.66
N PRO A 303 -0.37 6.20 17.28
CA PRO A 303 -0.17 5.29 18.40
C PRO A 303 -0.94 5.77 19.65
N ARG A 304 -1.53 4.83 20.41
CA ARG A 304 -2.27 5.15 21.66
C ARG A 304 -1.36 5.70 22.76
N ARG A 305 -0.10 5.28 22.76
CA ARG A 305 0.94 5.78 23.65
C ARG A 305 1.97 6.47 22.78
N ARG A 306 2.22 7.76 23.03
CA ARG A 306 3.24 8.49 22.29
C ARG A 306 4.62 7.89 22.59
N PRO A 307 5.35 7.41 21.57
CA PRO A 307 6.74 7.01 21.74
C PRO A 307 7.57 8.21 22.20
N VAL A 308 8.64 7.96 22.94
CA VAL A 308 9.51 9.02 23.46
C VAL A 308 10.35 9.68 22.34
N ASP A 309 10.70 8.90 21.31
CA ASP A 309 11.41 9.36 20.11
C ASP A 309 10.45 9.33 18.91
N GLU A 310 10.08 10.50 18.38
CA GLU A 310 9.02 10.65 17.37
C GLU A 310 9.53 10.91 15.95
N THR A 311 10.84 11.04 15.72
CA THR A 311 11.36 11.37 14.39
C THR A 311 11.31 10.14 13.49
N GLN A 312 10.53 10.24 12.42
CA GLN A 312 10.47 9.26 11.34
C GLN A 312 10.94 9.92 10.06
N GLU A 313 11.78 9.22 9.31
CA GLU A 313 12.32 9.69 8.03
C GLU A 313 12.08 8.65 6.95
N THR A 314 11.99 9.11 5.71
CA THR A 314 11.82 8.26 4.54
C THR A 314 12.92 8.53 3.54
N LEU A 315 13.58 7.47 3.07
CA LEU A 315 14.62 7.55 2.06
C LEU A 315 14.20 6.76 0.83
N ARG A 316 14.44 7.34 -0.36
CA ARG A 316 14.25 6.63 -1.63
C ARG A 316 15.57 6.45 -2.35
N THR A 317 15.91 5.21 -2.68
CA THR A 317 17.18 4.88 -3.35
C THR A 317 16.95 3.86 -4.46
N SER A 318 17.78 3.90 -5.51
CA SER A 318 17.77 2.87 -6.56
C SER A 318 18.39 1.56 -6.09
N ALA A 319 19.40 1.64 -5.23
CA ALA A 319 20.03 0.50 -4.57
C ALA A 319 19.55 0.36 -3.12
N PHE A 320 19.74 -0.82 -2.52
CA PHE A 320 19.45 -1.02 -1.11
C PHE A 320 20.30 -0.05 -0.26
N PRO A 321 19.72 0.70 0.70
CA PRO A 321 20.40 1.79 1.40
C PRO A 321 21.31 1.30 2.53
N SER A 322 22.32 0.49 2.21
CA SER A 322 23.26 -0.09 3.17
C SER A 322 24.05 0.94 3.97
N THR A 323 24.36 2.09 3.38
CA THR A 323 25.13 3.17 4.03
C THR A 323 24.35 3.94 5.09
N HIS A 324 23.01 3.85 5.09
CA HIS A 324 22.14 4.58 6.00
C HIS A 324 21.65 3.73 7.18
N VAL A 325 21.91 2.41 7.13
CA VAL A 325 21.65 1.52 8.26
C VAL A 325 22.89 1.57 9.17
N LYS A 326 22.74 2.17 10.36
CA LYS A 326 23.82 2.18 11.36
C LYS A 326 24.11 0.74 11.79
N VAL A 327 25.26 0.23 11.38
CA VAL A 327 25.85 -0.98 11.96
C VAL A 327 26.66 -0.51 13.16
N ASP A 328 26.06 -0.53 14.36
CA ASP A 328 26.88 -0.46 15.56
C ASP A 328 27.63 -1.79 15.64
N MET A 329 28.94 -1.75 15.32
CA MET A 329 29.88 -2.86 15.54
C MET A 329 30.08 -3.12 17.03
#